data_AF-A0A1A3TUS3-F1
#
_entry.id   AF-A0A1A3TUS3-F1
#
_cell.length_a   1.000
_cell.length_b   1.000
_cell.length_c   1.000
_cell.angle_alpha   90.00
_cell.angle_beta   90.00
_cell.angle_gamma   90.00
#
_symmetry.space_group_name_H-M   'P 1'
#
loop_
_entity.id
_entity.type
_entity.pdbx_description
1 polymer ?
#
loop_
_entity_poly.entity_id
_entity_poly.type
_entity_poly.pdbx_seq_one_letter_code
_entity_poly.pdbx_strand_id
1 'polypeptide(L)'
;METTGSGRAIEVAPFHSRGELHGFVVFGRWPDSTKEWAQLLSIAVRVASMPGLLTTTTVFGTREELPDNPGPGTVGLLMAEGTVSGESAIAPGYFAAHQPSALLMLHPPSETIPSLPECRGAASGCVLLPGLPHLGLEHRAAWVEAESDGTVTSMVSRVGVDPVSHPDTAILAMLLAA
;
A
#
# COMPACT_ATOMS: atom_id res chain seq x y z
N MET A 1 -30.81 0.72 16.70
CA MET A 1 -30.61 -0.58 16.06
C MET A 1 -29.49 -0.39 15.05
N GLU A 2 -28.25 -0.51 15.53
CA GLU A 2 -27.05 -0.37 14.68
C GLU A 2 -26.98 -1.56 13.73
N THR A 3 -26.96 -1.27 12.44
CA THR A 3 -26.73 -2.27 11.40
C THR A 3 -25.26 -2.69 11.45
N THR A 4 -25.04 -3.94 11.77
CA THR A 4 -23.77 -4.66 11.80
C THR A 4 -22.97 -4.53 10.50
N GLY A 5 -21.86 -3.78 10.55
CA GLY A 5 -20.53 -4.04 9.95
C GLY A 5 -20.32 -4.26 8.44
N SER A 6 -21.26 -4.84 7.69
CA SER A 6 -21.00 -5.33 6.31
C SER A 6 -21.28 -4.31 5.19
N GLY A 7 -21.84 -3.14 5.51
CA GLY A 7 -22.31 -2.17 4.51
C GLY A 7 -21.64 -0.80 4.55
N ARG A 8 -20.62 -0.59 5.40
CA ARG A 8 -19.94 0.70 5.50
C ARG A 8 -18.84 0.78 4.45
N ALA A 9 -18.86 1.83 3.64
CA ALA A 9 -17.83 2.08 2.62
C ALA A 9 -16.45 2.27 3.29
N ILE A 10 -15.41 1.83 2.58
CA ILE A 10 -14.03 2.12 2.92
C ILE A 10 -13.69 3.44 2.22
N GLU A 11 -13.34 4.44 3.00
CA GLU A 11 -12.93 5.74 2.49
C GLU A 11 -11.46 5.99 2.85
N VAL A 12 -10.73 6.63 1.94
CA VAL A 12 -9.29 6.83 2.05
C VAL A 12 -8.98 8.27 1.67
N ALA A 13 -8.28 8.99 2.55
CA ALA A 13 -7.84 10.35 2.29
C ALA A 13 -6.31 10.44 2.39
N PRO A 14 -5.59 10.88 1.33
CA PRO A 14 -4.16 11.11 1.42
C PRO A 14 -3.87 12.32 2.31
N PHE A 15 -2.74 12.28 3.02
CA PHE A 15 -2.20 13.46 3.68
C PHE A 15 -0.71 13.61 3.36
N HIS A 16 -0.29 14.86 3.27
CA HIS A 16 1.05 15.23 2.87
C HIS A 16 1.61 16.28 3.82
N SER A 17 2.94 16.37 3.87
CA SER A 17 3.66 17.42 4.59
C SER A 17 4.74 17.94 3.66
N ARG A 18 4.88 19.27 3.58
CA ARG A 18 5.86 19.94 2.70
C ARG A 18 5.82 19.50 1.23
N GLY A 19 4.66 19.03 0.76
CA GLY A 19 4.45 18.59 -0.62
C GLY A 19 4.71 17.11 -0.86
N GLU A 20 5.18 16.36 0.14
CA GLU A 20 5.45 14.92 0.05
C GLU A 20 4.35 14.10 0.73
N LEU A 21 3.94 13.01 0.10
CA LEU A 21 2.93 12.08 0.62
C LEU A 21 3.46 11.37 1.86
N HIS A 22 2.80 11.56 3.00
CA HIS A 22 3.16 10.91 4.26
C HIS A 22 2.26 9.73 4.61
N GLY A 23 1.14 9.57 3.90
CA GLY A 23 0.26 8.45 4.13
C GLY A 23 -1.18 8.69 3.73
N PHE A 24 -2.04 7.80 4.23
CA PHE A 24 -3.47 7.83 4.03
C PHE A 24 -4.20 7.59 5.34
N VAL A 25 -5.28 8.32 5.57
CA VAL A 25 -6.24 8.05 6.63
C VAL A 25 -7.32 7.12 6.09
N VAL A 26 -7.60 6.04 6.81
CA VAL A 26 -8.66 5.08 6.48
C VAL A 26 -9.87 5.35 7.39
N PHE A 27 -11.05 5.44 6.78
CA PHE A 27 -12.31 5.64 7.49
C PHE A 27 -13.30 4.50 7.25
N GLY A 28 -14.26 4.37 8.17
CA GLY A 28 -15.34 3.41 8.09
C GLY A 28 -14.94 2.04 8.61
N ARG A 29 -14.10 1.32 7.86
CA ARG A 29 -13.52 0.02 8.26
C ARG A 29 -12.24 -0.28 7.48
N TRP A 30 -11.41 -1.18 8.00
CA TRP A 30 -10.31 -1.75 7.23
C TRP A 30 -10.83 -2.64 6.10
N PRO A 31 -10.08 -2.77 4.98
CA PRO A 31 -10.37 -3.76 3.96
C PRO A 31 -10.27 -5.18 4.53
N ASP A 32 -11.25 -6.02 4.21
CA ASP A 32 -11.38 -7.38 4.76
C ASP A 32 -10.94 -8.48 3.79
N SER A 33 -10.68 -8.13 2.53
CA SER A 33 -10.35 -9.06 1.47
C SER A 33 -9.26 -8.50 0.55
N THR A 34 -8.54 -9.39 -0.15
CA THR A 34 -7.49 -8.98 -1.10
C THR A 34 -8.04 -8.07 -2.20
N LYS A 35 -9.32 -8.25 -2.58
CA LYS A 35 -10.00 -7.39 -3.56
C LYS A 35 -10.16 -5.97 -3.05
N GLU A 36 -10.62 -5.79 -1.81
CA GLU A 36 -10.77 -4.45 -1.23
C GLU A 36 -9.41 -3.78 -1.01
N TRP A 37 -8.38 -4.54 -0.64
CA TRP A 37 -7.00 -4.05 -0.60
C TRP A 37 -6.50 -3.62 -1.98
N ALA A 38 -6.81 -4.37 -3.05
CA ALA A 38 -6.46 -3.98 -4.42
C ALA A 38 -7.20 -2.69 -4.85
N GLN A 39 -8.45 -2.50 -4.42
CA GLN A 39 -9.20 -1.26 -4.67
C GLN A 39 -8.60 -0.08 -3.91
N LEU A 40 -8.23 -0.25 -2.63
CA LEU A 40 -7.51 0.76 -1.86
C LEU A 40 -6.17 1.10 -2.53
N LEU A 41 -5.40 0.09 -2.94
CA LEU A 41 -4.14 0.27 -3.64
C LEU A 41 -4.34 1.09 -4.92
N SER A 42 -5.44 0.89 -5.65
CA SER A 42 -5.72 1.70 -6.84
C SER A 42 -5.89 3.19 -6.55
N ILE A 43 -6.45 3.56 -5.39
CA ILE A 43 -6.52 4.95 -4.95
C ILE A 43 -5.11 5.45 -4.61
N ALA A 44 -4.34 4.64 -3.87
CA ALA A 44 -2.97 5.01 -3.49
C ALA A 44 -2.05 5.21 -4.70
N VAL A 45 -2.12 4.35 -5.72
CA VAL A 45 -1.33 4.46 -6.95
C VAL A 45 -1.75 5.68 -7.79
N ARG A 46 -3.04 6.03 -7.83
CA ARG A 46 -3.50 7.28 -8.46
C ARG A 46 -2.98 8.52 -7.76
N VAL A 47 -2.85 8.49 -6.43
CA VAL A 47 -2.20 9.59 -5.68
C VAL A 47 -0.70 9.60 -5.97
N ALA A 48 -0.05 8.44 -6.06
CA ALA A 48 1.36 8.32 -6.41
C ALA A 48 1.68 8.81 -7.84
N SER A 49 0.72 8.79 -8.77
CA SER A 49 0.90 9.33 -10.12
C SER A 49 0.87 10.86 -10.19
N MET A 50 0.47 11.54 -9.11
CA MET A 50 0.50 12.99 -9.02
C MET A 50 1.95 13.51 -8.91
N PRO A 51 2.39 14.41 -9.80
CA PRO A 51 3.74 14.95 -9.77
C PRO A 51 4.09 15.59 -8.42
N GLY A 52 5.26 15.23 -7.88
CA GLY A 52 5.83 15.83 -6.66
C GLY A 52 5.38 15.21 -5.33
N LEU A 53 4.34 14.37 -5.31
CA LEU A 53 3.89 13.72 -4.07
C LEU A 53 4.81 12.57 -3.63
N LEU A 54 5.43 11.86 -4.57
CA LEU A 54 6.44 10.84 -4.29
C LEU A 54 7.70 11.14 -5.12
N THR A 55 8.83 11.24 -4.44
CA THR A 55 10.14 11.49 -5.07
C THR A 55 10.82 10.20 -5.51
N THR A 56 10.59 9.11 -4.77
CA THR A 56 11.14 7.77 -5.04
C THR A 56 10.20 6.70 -4.48
N THR A 57 10.49 5.44 -4.79
CA THR A 57 9.75 4.27 -4.28
C THR A 57 9.72 4.25 -2.76
N THR A 58 8.51 4.30 -2.20
CA THR A 58 8.25 4.45 -0.78
C THR A 58 7.37 3.31 -0.25
N VAL A 59 7.72 2.81 0.93
CA VAL A 59 6.96 1.77 1.64
C VAL A 59 6.02 2.42 2.64
N PHE A 60 4.78 1.93 2.66
CA PHE A 60 3.75 2.34 3.60
C PHE A 60 3.28 1.16 4.44
N GLY A 61 3.21 1.34 5.76
CA GLY A 61 2.72 0.33 6.70
C GLY A 61 1.38 0.71 7.30
N THR A 62 0.50 -0.26 7.53
CA THR A 62 -0.71 -0.03 8.33
C THR A 62 -0.34 0.23 9.78
N ARG A 63 -0.96 1.25 10.38
CA ARG A 63 -0.94 1.53 11.82
C ARG A 63 -2.36 1.57 12.35
N GLU A 64 -2.61 0.78 13.39
CA GLU A 64 -3.90 0.73 14.07
C GLU A 64 -3.97 1.76 15.20
N GLU A 65 -2.82 2.21 15.74
CA GLU A 65 -2.79 3.30 16.69
C GLU A 65 -3.28 4.61 16.06
N LEU A 66 -4.38 5.12 16.60
CA LEU A 66 -4.98 6.37 16.18
C LEU A 66 -4.28 7.57 16.84
N PRO A 67 -4.21 8.73 16.16
CA PRO A 67 -3.75 9.97 16.77
C PRO A 67 -4.69 10.41 17.91
N ASP A 68 -4.20 11.28 18.80
CA ASP A 68 -4.95 11.74 19.99
C ASP A 68 -6.33 12.34 19.69
N ASN A 69 -6.47 12.98 18.52
CA ASN A 69 -7.72 13.58 18.06
C ASN A 69 -8.04 13.11 16.63
N PRO A 70 -8.50 11.86 16.46
CA PRO A 70 -8.83 11.32 15.15
C PRO A 70 -10.11 11.96 14.61
N GLY A 71 -10.19 12.12 13.29
CA GLY A 71 -11.43 12.54 12.64
C GLY A 71 -12.56 11.52 12.90
N PRO A 72 -13.83 11.94 12.90
CA PRO A 72 -14.94 11.02 13.09
C PRO A 72 -14.90 9.85 12.09
N GLY A 73 -14.94 8.62 12.60
CA GLY A 73 -14.95 7.42 11.77
C GLY A 73 -13.59 6.98 11.23
N THR A 74 -12.49 7.60 11.63
CA THR A 74 -11.13 7.08 11.36
C THR A 74 -10.95 5.73 12.05
N VAL A 75 -10.43 4.75 11.31
CA VAL A 75 -10.17 3.38 11.80
C VAL A 75 -8.70 3.00 11.77
N GLY A 76 -7.87 3.78 11.08
CA GLY A 76 -6.42 3.57 11.06
C GLY A 76 -5.72 4.41 10.00
N LEU A 77 -4.42 4.18 9.89
CA LEU A 77 -3.52 4.94 9.02
C LEU A 77 -2.68 4.00 8.16
N LEU A 78 -2.38 4.41 6.94
CA LEU A 78 -1.26 3.89 6.16
C LEU A 78 -0.16 4.95 6.21
N MET A 79 0.92 4.70 6.93
CA MET A 79 2.00 5.68 7.14
C MET A 79 3.17 5.39 6.21
N ALA A 80 3.80 6.42 5.66
CA ALA A 80 5.09 6.29 5.00
C ALA A 80 6.15 5.90 6.05
N GLU A 81 6.78 4.75 5.86
CA GLU A 81 7.76 4.19 6.80
C GLU A 81 9.20 4.47 6.33
N GLY A 82 9.38 4.63 5.02
CA GLY A 82 10.62 5.08 4.40
C GLY A 82 10.76 4.57 2.97
N THR A 83 11.94 4.77 2.39
CA THR A 83 12.20 4.46 0.97
C THR A 83 12.82 3.08 0.82
N VAL A 84 12.85 2.56 -0.41
CA VAL A 84 13.57 1.30 -0.73
C VAL A 84 15.08 1.54 -0.88
N SER A 85 15.47 2.74 -1.29
CA SER A 85 16.87 3.13 -1.48
C SER A 85 17.12 4.59 -1.05
N GLY A 86 18.39 4.97 -0.89
CA GLY A 86 18.78 6.31 -0.45
C GLY A 86 18.87 6.47 1.07
N GLU A 87 18.94 7.71 1.54
CA GLU A 87 19.19 8.03 2.96
C GLU A 87 18.05 7.64 3.91
N SER A 88 16.81 7.61 3.40
CA SER A 88 15.62 7.20 4.15
C SER A 88 15.28 5.72 3.96
N ALA A 89 16.23 4.92 3.46
CA ALA A 89 16.01 3.52 3.17
C ALA A 89 15.75 2.72 4.45
N ILE A 90 14.63 2.00 4.50
CA ILE A 90 14.33 1.09 5.61
C ILE A 90 15.12 -0.21 5.46
N ALA A 91 15.69 -0.66 6.57
CA ALA A 91 16.53 -1.86 6.60
C ALA A 91 15.69 -3.16 6.52
N PRO A 92 16.26 -4.27 6.04
CA PRO A 92 15.68 -5.60 6.21
C PRO A 92 15.27 -5.86 7.66
N GLY A 93 14.12 -6.50 7.88
CA GLY A 93 13.57 -6.77 9.21
C GLY A 93 13.06 -5.54 9.98
N TYR A 94 12.87 -4.39 9.33
CA TYR A 94 12.32 -3.18 9.97
C TYR A 94 11.01 -3.44 10.75
N PHE A 95 10.14 -4.33 10.26
CA PHE A 95 8.87 -4.69 10.88
C PHE A 95 8.91 -5.99 11.70
N ALA A 96 10.09 -6.56 11.93
CA ALA A 96 10.22 -7.85 12.63
C ALA A 96 9.60 -7.83 14.04
N ALA A 97 9.72 -6.69 14.75
CA ALA A 97 9.18 -6.53 16.10
C ALA A 97 7.67 -6.23 16.13
N HIS A 98 7.14 -5.61 15.07
CA HIS A 98 5.74 -5.22 14.99
C HIS A 98 5.26 -5.31 13.53
N GLN A 99 4.66 -6.44 13.18
CA GLN A 99 4.24 -6.69 11.81
C GLN A 99 2.92 -5.97 11.49
N PRO A 100 2.90 -5.09 10.48
CA PRO A 100 1.68 -4.46 10.03
C PRO A 100 0.76 -5.48 9.32
N SER A 101 -0.55 -5.26 9.39
CA SER A 101 -1.56 -6.07 8.70
C SER A 101 -1.46 -6.01 7.17
N ALA A 102 -0.93 -4.91 6.64
CA ALA A 102 -0.59 -4.75 5.22
C ALA A 102 0.62 -3.83 5.04
N LEU A 103 1.40 -4.11 4.00
CA LEU A 103 2.45 -3.23 3.49
C LEU A 103 2.13 -2.83 2.07
N LEU A 104 2.27 -1.55 1.75
CA LEU A 104 2.21 -1.04 0.39
C LEU A 104 3.61 -0.60 -0.04
N MET A 105 3.92 -0.77 -1.33
CA MET A 105 5.05 -0.16 -1.99
C MET A 105 4.51 0.65 -3.16
N LEU A 106 4.77 1.96 -3.19
CA LEU A 106 4.32 2.84 -4.24
C LEU A 106 5.53 3.37 -5.01
N HIS A 107 5.47 3.24 -6.33
CA HIS A 107 6.49 3.71 -7.26
C HIS A 107 5.99 4.97 -7.97
N PRO A 108 6.75 6.07 -7.97
CA PRO A 108 6.39 7.24 -8.77
C PRO A 108 6.53 6.93 -10.28
N PRO A 109 5.95 7.77 -11.16
CA PRO A 109 6.12 7.65 -12.61
C PRO A 109 7.58 7.56 -13.10
N SER A 110 8.51 8.21 -12.40
CA SER A 110 9.94 8.22 -12.74
C SER A 110 10.65 6.88 -12.50
N GLU A 111 10.07 5.99 -11.69
CA GLU A 111 10.65 4.70 -11.31
C GLU A 111 9.78 3.51 -11.74
N THR A 112 8.64 3.76 -12.39
CA THR A 112 7.76 2.72 -12.90
C THR A 112 8.13 2.37 -14.33
N ILE A 113 8.28 1.07 -14.59
CA ILE A 113 8.31 0.51 -15.95
C ILE A 113 6.94 -0.13 -16.19
N PRO A 114 6.02 0.55 -16.90
CA PRO A 114 4.66 0.07 -17.07
C PRO A 114 4.61 -1.20 -17.92
N SER A 115 3.59 -2.02 -17.69
CA SER A 115 3.37 -3.26 -18.44
C SER A 115 3.08 -3.04 -19.92
N LEU A 116 2.50 -1.89 -20.26
CA LEU A 116 2.16 -1.49 -21.64
C LEU A 116 3.01 -0.27 -22.08
N PRO A 117 3.63 -0.31 -23.28
CA PRO A 117 4.47 0.79 -23.77
C PRO A 117 3.76 2.15 -23.88
N GLU A 118 2.46 2.15 -24.19
CA GLU A 118 1.62 3.34 -24.33
C GLU A 118 1.37 4.05 -22.99
N CYS A 119 1.50 3.34 -21.87
CA CYS A 119 1.28 3.88 -20.51
C CYS A 119 2.56 4.47 -19.89
N ARG A 120 3.53 4.90 -20.73
CA ARG A 120 4.77 5.53 -20.26
C ARG A 120 4.48 6.74 -19.36
N GLY A 121 5.03 6.71 -18.15
CA GLY A 121 4.75 7.73 -17.12
C GLY A 121 3.58 7.38 -16.20
N ALA A 122 3.07 6.15 -16.26
CA ALA A 122 2.20 5.61 -15.20
C ALA A 122 2.97 5.42 -13.90
N ALA A 123 2.29 5.57 -12.77
CA ALA A 123 2.76 5.07 -11.47
C ALA A 123 2.33 3.62 -11.30
N SER A 124 3.00 2.93 -10.38
CA SER A 124 2.66 1.56 -10.02
C SER A 124 2.75 1.34 -8.52
N GLY A 125 2.19 0.25 -8.04
CA GLY A 125 2.37 -0.15 -6.66
C GLY A 125 1.94 -1.58 -6.38
N CYS A 126 2.38 -2.07 -5.24
CA CYS A 126 2.10 -3.38 -4.71
C CYS A 126 1.52 -3.26 -3.30
N VAL A 127 0.57 -4.14 -2.95
CA VAL A 127 0.21 -4.41 -1.55
C VAL A 127 0.55 -5.85 -1.23
N LEU A 128 1.26 -6.07 -0.13
CA LEU A 128 1.48 -7.38 0.48
C LEU A 128 0.63 -7.47 1.76
N LEU A 129 -0.20 -8.51 1.83
CA LEU A 129 -0.90 -8.93 3.03
C LEU A 129 -0.13 -10.12 3.60
N PRO A 130 0.60 -9.93 4.73
CA PRO A 130 1.38 -11.01 5.32
C PRO A 130 0.49 -12.17 5.71
N GLY A 131 0.88 -13.38 5.27
CA GLY A 131 0.31 -14.62 5.76
C GLY A 131 1.05 -15.10 7.00
N LEU A 132 0.56 -16.21 7.55
CA LEU A 132 1.27 -17.03 8.53
C LEU A 132 1.40 -18.44 7.92
N PRO A 133 2.40 -18.69 7.05
CA PRO A 133 2.49 -19.94 6.29
C PRO A 133 2.55 -21.19 7.18
N HIS A 134 3.17 -21.07 8.37
CA HIS A 134 3.23 -22.15 9.36
C HIS A 134 1.86 -22.49 9.98
N LEU A 135 0.86 -21.62 9.82
CA LEU A 135 -0.54 -21.87 10.17
C LEU A 135 -1.41 -22.13 8.94
N GLY A 136 -0.81 -22.29 7.75
CA GLY A 136 -1.54 -22.45 6.49
C GLY A 136 -2.21 -21.17 5.98
N LEU A 137 -1.86 -20.00 6.56
CA LEU A 137 -2.33 -18.71 6.07
C LEU A 137 -1.35 -18.19 5.02
N GLU A 138 -1.77 -18.20 3.77
CA GLU A 138 -0.94 -17.79 2.65
C GLU A 138 -0.74 -16.26 2.57
N HIS A 139 0.41 -15.84 2.02
CA HIS A 139 0.57 -14.46 1.61
C HIS A 139 -0.38 -14.13 0.46
N ARG A 140 -0.89 -12.91 0.48
CA ARG A 140 -1.76 -12.40 -0.58
C ARG A 140 -1.18 -11.08 -1.05
N ALA A 141 -1.31 -10.78 -2.33
CA ALA A 141 -0.82 -9.52 -2.85
C ALA A 141 -1.69 -9.01 -3.98
N ALA A 142 -1.57 -7.72 -4.25
CA ALA A 142 -2.08 -7.12 -5.47
C ALA A 142 -1.11 -6.10 -6.02
N TRP A 143 -1.18 -5.88 -7.33
CA TRP A 143 -0.39 -4.92 -8.08
C TRP A 143 -1.32 -4.06 -8.93
N VAL A 144 -1.04 -2.77 -8.98
CA VAL A 144 -1.82 -1.80 -9.76
C VAL A 144 -0.90 -0.87 -10.52
N GLU A 145 -1.28 -0.52 -11.74
CA GLU A 145 -0.70 0.56 -12.53
C GLU A 145 -1.79 1.62 -12.81
N ALA A 146 -1.42 2.89 -12.73
CA ALA A 146 -2.30 3.99 -13.09
C ALA A 146 -1.57 5.14 -13.78
N GLU A 147 -2.19 5.70 -14.81
CA GLU A 147 -1.70 6.87 -15.54
C GLU A 147 -1.84 8.15 -14.72
N SER A 148 -1.23 9.24 -15.22
CA SER A 148 -1.24 10.55 -14.56
C SER A 148 -2.63 11.20 -14.53
N ASP A 149 -3.55 10.78 -15.41
CA ASP A 149 -4.96 11.19 -15.38
C ASP A 149 -5.82 10.34 -14.41
N GLY A 150 -5.20 9.34 -13.75
CA GLY A 150 -5.85 8.44 -12.81
C GLY A 150 -6.50 7.21 -13.45
N THR A 151 -6.37 7.01 -14.76
CA THR A 151 -6.83 5.79 -15.45
C THR A 151 -6.04 4.59 -14.95
N VAL A 152 -6.74 3.54 -14.49
CA VAL A 152 -6.10 2.28 -14.05
C VAL A 152 -5.95 1.37 -15.26
N THR A 153 -4.70 1.02 -15.58
CA THR A 153 -4.34 0.26 -16.78
C THR A 153 -4.10 -1.22 -16.48
N SER A 154 -3.71 -1.53 -15.23
CA SER A 154 -3.53 -2.89 -14.75
C SER A 154 -3.97 -3.01 -13.29
N MET A 155 -4.64 -4.12 -12.96
CA MET A 155 -4.96 -4.51 -11.58
C MET A 155 -4.95 -6.03 -11.49
N VAL A 156 -4.01 -6.58 -10.74
CA VAL A 156 -3.86 -8.02 -10.54
C VAL A 156 -3.89 -8.31 -9.05
N SER A 157 -4.71 -9.27 -8.61
CA SER A 157 -4.78 -9.71 -7.22
C SER A 157 -4.58 -11.23 -7.16
N ARG A 158 -3.81 -11.70 -6.18
CA ARG A 158 -3.47 -13.12 -5.99
C ARG A 158 -3.50 -13.53 -4.51
N VAL A 159 -3.86 -14.78 -4.30
CA VAL A 159 -3.75 -15.52 -3.03
C VAL A 159 -2.73 -16.65 -3.26
N GLY A 160 -2.00 -17.06 -2.23
CA GLY A 160 -0.95 -18.07 -2.39
C GLY A 160 0.31 -17.52 -3.06
N VAL A 161 0.63 -16.24 -2.83
CA VAL A 161 1.78 -15.61 -3.45
C VAL A 161 3.06 -16.10 -2.78
N ASP A 162 3.98 -16.66 -3.58
CA ASP A 162 5.37 -16.80 -3.17
C ASP A 162 6.03 -15.42 -3.20
N PRO A 163 6.42 -14.83 -2.05
CA PRO A 163 6.91 -13.46 -2.01
C PRO A 163 8.15 -13.23 -2.89
N VAL A 164 8.98 -14.25 -3.16
CA VAL A 164 10.18 -14.07 -4.00
C VAL A 164 9.89 -14.07 -5.50
N SER A 165 8.65 -14.34 -5.91
CA SER A 165 8.26 -14.40 -7.33
C SER A 165 8.09 -13.03 -8.00
N HIS A 166 8.08 -11.94 -7.23
CA HIS A 166 8.00 -10.56 -7.71
C HIS A 166 8.91 -9.65 -6.87
N PRO A 167 9.65 -8.69 -7.46
CA PRO A 167 10.57 -7.82 -6.73
C PRO A 167 9.91 -7.07 -5.56
N ASP A 168 8.74 -6.46 -5.80
CA ASP A 168 8.04 -5.71 -4.75
C ASP A 168 7.68 -6.59 -3.55
N THR A 169 7.08 -7.76 -3.78
CA THR A 169 6.72 -8.67 -2.68
C THR A 169 7.95 -9.26 -2.00
N ALA A 170 9.07 -9.41 -2.71
CA ALA A 170 10.31 -9.90 -2.13
C ALA A 170 10.90 -8.86 -1.17
N ILE A 171 10.91 -7.58 -1.56
CA ILE A 171 11.34 -6.49 -0.69
C ILE A 171 10.39 -6.38 0.51
N LEU A 172 9.08 -6.35 0.29
CA LEU A 172 8.11 -6.24 1.39
C LEU A 172 8.21 -7.42 2.37
N ALA A 173 8.43 -8.64 1.88
CA ALA A 173 8.66 -9.81 2.74
C ALA A 173 9.99 -9.74 3.49
N MET A 174 11.05 -9.25 2.85
CA MET A 174 12.35 -9.03 3.52
C MET A 174 12.25 -8.03 4.67
N LEU A 175 11.38 -7.02 4.58
CA LEU A 175 11.15 -6.06 5.66
C LEU A 175 10.41 -6.67 6.87
N LEU A 176 9.68 -7.76 6.66
CA LEU A 176 8.96 -8.50 7.70
C LEU A 176 9.81 -9.62 8.34
N ALA A 177 10.81 -10.11 7.61
CA ALA A 177 11.66 -11.22 8.04
C ALA A 177 12.57 -10.82 9.21
N ALA A 178 12.66 -11.68 10.22
CA ALA A 178 13.52 -11.54 11.40
C ALA A 178 14.78 -12.40 11.27
#